data_AF-A0A9E3KPA2-F1
#
_entry.id   AF-A0A9E3KPA2-F1
#
_cell.length_a   1.000
_cell.length_b   1.000
_cell.length_c   1.000
_cell.angle_alpha   90.00
_cell.angle_beta   90.00
_cell.angle_gamma   90.00
#
_symmetry.space_group_name_H-M   'P 1'
#
loop_
_entity.id
_entity.type
_entity.pdbx_description
1 polymer ?
#
loop_
_entity_poly.entity_id
_entity_poly.type
_entity_poly.pdbx_seq_one_letter_code
_entity_poly.pdbx_strand_id
1 'polypeptide(L)'
;MMFRKYYILILSLFFIEEAFAQINLVPNHSFEGYTSCPSTVSQLPLAVPWAAPRDNSVEYLNACSTNPYYSVPNQVLNFQEAHSGNAFIGMFLYNGPNANIREYAQVQLLNSLTSNQCYYVEFFTNRATGSFGGKYAVNNIGCSFTDTASDTTAIIGSVLNLTPHVLEFNNSIITDTINWVKISGIYTAVGGEQYITIGNFFDDANTDTLNMLDGTYKGAVYFFDDVSVIPVDSIPSGMSAYAGVDTNITLGDSVFIGQQISNLNCNWYNAGGSLIASGTSGIFVNPTVNTFYVVEQNLCGTITYDTVTVTVLPTNINELFKENNVRIYPNPSTGDVWINLDNNLTVQSNVIIYDIAGKIVFEQNILIGNHTKISPDLHGGTYFISIQPNNNTIKPFNGKVMFIE
;
A
#
# COMPACT_ATOMS: atom_id res chain seq x y z
N MET A 1 69.59 0.58 -46.02
CA MET A 1 69.14 0.73 -44.62
C MET A 1 67.61 0.60 -44.63
N MET A 2 67.08 -0.62 -44.43
CA MET A 2 65.63 -0.88 -44.49
C MET A 2 65.02 -0.67 -43.11
N PHE A 3 64.03 0.23 -43.01
CA PHE A 3 63.23 0.43 -41.79
C PHE A 3 62.13 -0.62 -41.70
N ARG A 4 62.17 -1.44 -40.64
CA ARG A 4 61.19 -2.48 -40.35
C ARG A 4 60.04 -1.85 -39.54
N LYS A 5 58.83 -1.82 -40.11
CA LYS A 5 57.63 -1.35 -39.42
C LYS A 5 57.16 -2.41 -38.42
N TYR A 6 57.08 -2.06 -37.14
CA TYR A 6 56.48 -2.90 -36.10
C TYR A 6 55.02 -2.50 -35.93
N TYR A 7 54.09 -3.44 -36.14
CA TYR A 7 52.69 -3.27 -35.83
C TYR A 7 52.47 -3.74 -34.38
N ILE A 8 52.04 -2.84 -33.50
CA ILE A 8 51.63 -3.16 -32.14
C ILE A 8 50.18 -3.63 -32.20
N LEU A 9 49.96 -4.93 -31.95
CA LEU A 9 48.64 -5.52 -31.79
C LEU A 9 48.17 -5.24 -30.35
N ILE A 10 47.22 -4.32 -30.17
CA ILE A 10 46.59 -4.08 -28.87
C ILE A 10 45.53 -5.18 -28.68
N LEU A 11 45.84 -6.17 -27.84
CA LEU A 11 44.89 -7.21 -27.43
C LEU A 11 44.02 -6.63 -26.31
N SER A 12 42.81 -6.19 -26.64
CA SER A 12 41.81 -5.78 -25.64
C SER A 12 41.27 -7.03 -24.94
N LEU A 13 41.69 -7.26 -23.69
CA LEU A 13 41.05 -8.20 -22.77
C LEU A 13 39.64 -7.68 -22.44
N PHE A 14 38.63 -8.17 -23.15
CA PHE A 14 37.25 -8.09 -22.68
C PHE A 14 37.12 -9.08 -21.51
N PHE A 15 37.10 -8.56 -20.29
CA PHE A 15 36.53 -9.31 -19.16
C PHE A 15 35.05 -9.49 -19.47
N ILE A 16 34.65 -10.72 -19.81
CA ILE A 16 33.25 -11.12 -19.82
C ILE A 16 32.88 -11.20 -18.34
N GLU A 17 32.29 -10.12 -17.81
CA GLU A 17 31.51 -10.27 -16.58
C GLU A 17 30.33 -11.17 -16.95
N GLU A 18 30.24 -12.35 -16.33
CA GLU A 18 29.04 -13.17 -16.42
C GLU A 18 27.90 -12.39 -15.76
N ALA A 19 27.14 -11.67 -16.58
CA ALA A 19 25.85 -11.17 -16.17
C ALA A 19 24.98 -12.40 -15.89
N PHE A 20 24.78 -12.72 -14.61
CA PHE A 20 23.70 -13.62 -14.22
C PHE A 20 22.38 -12.97 -14.65
N ALA A 21 21.82 -13.43 -15.77
CA ALA A 21 20.43 -13.15 -16.06
C ALA A 21 19.62 -13.76 -14.93
N GLN A 22 18.79 -12.96 -14.28
CA GLN A 22 17.84 -13.44 -13.28
C GLN A 22 16.89 -14.43 -13.99
N ILE A 23 16.94 -15.71 -13.62
CA ILE A 23 16.09 -16.72 -14.22
C ILE A 23 14.86 -16.88 -13.33
N ASN A 24 13.75 -16.26 -13.74
CA ASN A 24 12.44 -16.65 -13.22
C ASN A 24 12.21 -18.14 -13.55
N LEU A 25 12.02 -18.97 -12.52
CA LEU A 25 11.81 -20.40 -12.67
C LEU A 25 10.42 -20.74 -13.20
N VAL A 26 9.51 -19.78 -13.27
CA VAL A 26 8.16 -19.97 -13.80
C VAL A 26 8.18 -19.77 -15.32
N PRO A 27 7.91 -20.81 -16.13
CA PRO A 27 7.77 -20.63 -17.57
C PRO A 27 6.48 -19.88 -17.89
N ASN A 28 6.50 -19.06 -18.96
CA ASN A 28 5.34 -18.30 -19.39
C ASN A 28 4.64 -17.54 -18.24
N HIS A 29 5.45 -16.90 -17.38
CA HIS A 29 4.99 -16.26 -16.15
C HIS A 29 3.96 -15.16 -16.33
N SER A 30 4.02 -14.44 -17.44
CA SER A 30 3.12 -13.33 -17.81
C SER A 30 2.03 -13.79 -18.78
N PHE A 31 1.87 -15.10 -19.00
CA PHE A 31 0.84 -15.69 -19.86
C PHE A 31 0.82 -15.25 -21.35
N GLU A 32 1.89 -14.59 -21.83
CA GLU A 32 2.00 -14.09 -23.21
C GLU A 32 2.28 -15.19 -24.25
N GLY A 33 2.82 -16.34 -23.84
CA GLY A 33 3.01 -17.50 -24.68
C GLY A 33 1.71 -18.29 -24.83
N TYR A 34 1.11 -18.29 -26.02
CA TYR A 34 -0.15 -19.00 -26.26
C TYR A 34 -0.21 -19.70 -27.63
N THR A 35 -1.08 -20.71 -27.75
CA THR A 35 -1.28 -21.47 -29.00
C THR A 35 -2.36 -20.88 -29.89
N SER A 36 -3.40 -20.28 -29.30
CA SER A 36 -4.48 -19.60 -30.02
C SER A 36 -5.17 -18.58 -29.12
N CYS A 37 -5.89 -17.61 -29.70
CA CYS A 37 -6.67 -16.65 -28.93
C CYS A 37 -7.84 -17.34 -28.21
N PRO A 38 -8.15 -16.94 -26.97
CA PRO A 38 -9.33 -17.45 -26.28
C PRO A 38 -10.60 -16.98 -27.00
N SER A 39 -11.62 -17.84 -27.00
CA SER A 39 -12.91 -17.62 -27.66
C SER A 39 -14.08 -18.15 -26.83
N THR A 40 -13.82 -19.03 -25.85
CA THR A 40 -14.82 -19.61 -24.94
C THR A 40 -14.28 -19.69 -23.51
N VAL A 41 -15.11 -20.13 -22.57
CA VAL A 41 -14.73 -20.35 -21.16
C VAL A 41 -13.65 -21.42 -21.03
N SER A 42 -12.93 -21.42 -19.90
CA SER A 42 -12.12 -22.58 -19.47
C SER A 42 -10.96 -22.91 -20.42
N GLN A 43 -10.21 -21.88 -20.81
CA GLN A 43 -9.18 -21.96 -21.85
C GLN A 43 -7.75 -21.65 -21.34
N LEU A 44 -7.49 -21.76 -20.03
CA LEU A 44 -6.11 -21.72 -19.49
C LEU A 44 -5.11 -22.60 -20.28
N PRO A 45 -5.44 -23.82 -20.75
CA PRO A 45 -4.50 -24.64 -21.53
C PRO A 45 -3.98 -24.01 -22.83
N LEU A 46 -4.58 -22.92 -23.31
CA LEU A 46 -4.03 -22.15 -24.44
C LEU A 46 -2.75 -21.41 -24.06
N ALA A 47 -2.57 -21.04 -22.79
CA ALA A 47 -1.39 -20.37 -22.24
C ALA A 47 -0.32 -21.40 -21.82
N VAL A 48 0.21 -22.14 -22.79
CA VAL A 48 1.16 -23.24 -22.54
C VAL A 48 2.38 -22.76 -21.74
N PRO A 49 2.86 -23.48 -20.70
CA PRO A 49 2.44 -24.82 -20.28
C PRO A 49 1.49 -24.86 -19.07
N TRP A 50 0.74 -23.78 -18.82
CA TRP A 50 -0.17 -23.71 -17.67
C TRP A 50 -1.34 -24.70 -17.80
N ALA A 51 -1.74 -25.25 -16.66
CA ALA A 51 -2.88 -26.13 -16.53
C ALA A 51 -3.71 -25.73 -15.31
N ALA A 52 -5.01 -26.03 -15.34
CA ALA A 52 -5.88 -25.83 -14.18
C ALA A 52 -6.12 -27.19 -13.54
N PRO A 53 -5.40 -27.53 -12.45
CA PRO A 53 -5.56 -28.83 -11.82
C PRO A 53 -6.99 -28.93 -11.29
N ARG A 54 -7.78 -29.82 -11.92
CA ARG A 54 -9.12 -30.32 -11.54
C ARG A 54 -10.08 -30.39 -12.74
N ASP A 55 -10.56 -29.25 -13.21
CA ASP A 55 -11.72 -29.11 -14.10
C ASP A 55 -11.44 -28.22 -15.31
N ASN A 56 -10.21 -27.73 -15.44
CA ASN A 56 -9.79 -26.79 -16.47
C ASN A 56 -10.63 -25.50 -16.52
N SER A 57 -11.35 -25.12 -15.45
CA SER A 57 -12.36 -24.08 -15.56
C SER A 57 -11.80 -22.65 -15.64
N VAL A 58 -10.53 -22.45 -15.27
CA VAL A 58 -9.81 -21.16 -15.31
C VAL A 58 -9.88 -20.47 -16.67
N GLU A 59 -10.25 -19.20 -16.64
CA GLU A 59 -10.34 -18.33 -17.79
C GLU A 59 -8.96 -17.81 -18.21
N TYR A 60 -8.69 -17.88 -19.51
CA TYR A 60 -7.58 -17.18 -20.14
C TYR A 60 -8.11 -15.95 -20.87
N LEU A 61 -7.51 -14.79 -20.60
CA LEU A 61 -7.88 -13.51 -21.20
C LEU A 61 -6.69 -12.99 -22.00
N ASN A 62 -6.94 -12.52 -23.21
CA ASN A 62 -5.89 -12.02 -24.09
C ASN A 62 -6.45 -10.96 -25.05
N ALA A 63 -5.69 -9.89 -25.30
CA ALA A 63 -6.06 -8.82 -26.24
C ALA A 63 -6.37 -9.32 -27.66
N CYS A 64 -5.85 -10.48 -28.06
CA CYS A 64 -6.10 -11.07 -29.38
C CYS A 64 -7.49 -11.73 -29.51
N SER A 65 -8.23 -11.91 -28.41
CA SER A 65 -9.60 -12.44 -28.44
C SER A 65 -10.53 -11.49 -29.19
N THR A 66 -11.28 -12.02 -30.15
CA THR A 66 -12.40 -11.34 -30.81
C THR A 66 -13.70 -11.48 -30.03
N ASN A 67 -13.75 -12.37 -29.04
CA ASN A 67 -14.86 -12.48 -28.11
C ASN A 67 -14.68 -11.45 -26.99
N PRO A 68 -15.61 -10.49 -26.84
CA PRO A 68 -15.44 -9.40 -25.88
C PRO A 68 -15.51 -9.86 -24.42
N TYR A 69 -15.93 -11.09 -24.10
CA TYR A 69 -15.84 -11.60 -22.73
C TYR A 69 -14.40 -11.93 -22.29
N TYR A 70 -13.50 -12.21 -23.24
CA TYR A 70 -12.11 -12.64 -22.97
C TYR A 70 -11.07 -11.69 -23.57
N SER A 71 -11.52 -10.56 -24.10
CA SER A 71 -10.65 -9.54 -24.72
C SER A 71 -10.10 -8.59 -23.66
N VAL A 72 -8.80 -8.36 -23.69
CA VAL A 72 -8.10 -7.40 -22.83
C VAL A 72 -7.97 -6.06 -23.58
N PRO A 73 -8.22 -4.91 -22.94
CA PRO A 73 -8.63 -4.72 -21.55
C PRO A 73 -10.16 -4.68 -21.34
N ASN A 74 -10.95 -4.78 -22.41
CA ASN A 74 -12.38 -4.50 -22.39
C ASN A 74 -13.20 -5.79 -22.32
N GLN A 75 -13.20 -6.45 -21.17
CA GLN A 75 -14.05 -7.62 -20.95
C GLN A 75 -15.51 -7.19 -20.77
N VAL A 76 -16.47 -7.94 -21.31
CA VAL A 76 -17.89 -7.66 -21.05
C VAL A 76 -18.16 -7.69 -19.53
N LEU A 77 -18.68 -6.57 -18.99
CA LEU A 77 -18.98 -6.34 -17.56
C LEU A 77 -17.77 -6.13 -16.65
N ASN A 78 -16.56 -5.94 -17.19
CA ASN A 78 -15.37 -5.60 -16.42
C ASN A 78 -14.39 -4.75 -17.25
N PHE A 79 -13.33 -4.22 -16.63
CA PHE A 79 -12.24 -3.58 -17.35
C PHE A 79 -10.95 -3.84 -16.59
N GLN A 80 -9.98 -4.48 -17.25
CA GLN A 80 -8.67 -4.72 -16.64
C GLN A 80 -7.59 -4.79 -17.72
N GLU A 81 -6.61 -3.89 -17.62
CA GLU A 81 -5.35 -3.99 -18.35
C GLU A 81 -4.48 -5.10 -17.76
N ALA A 82 -3.74 -5.82 -18.61
CA ALA A 82 -2.74 -6.78 -18.15
C ALA A 82 -1.68 -6.06 -17.30
N HIS A 83 -1.12 -6.75 -16.31
CA HIS A 83 -0.03 -6.19 -15.52
C HIS A 83 1.22 -6.05 -16.40
N SER A 84 1.51 -7.08 -17.20
CA SER A 84 2.50 -7.05 -18.26
C SER A 84 1.93 -7.61 -19.56
N GLY A 85 2.36 -7.06 -20.69
CA GLY A 85 1.96 -7.59 -22.00
C GLY A 85 0.47 -7.37 -22.30
N ASN A 86 -0.22 -8.43 -22.69
CA ASN A 86 -1.56 -8.40 -23.28
C ASN A 86 -2.50 -9.49 -22.74
N ALA A 87 -2.04 -10.33 -21.81
CA ALA A 87 -2.76 -11.50 -21.34
C ALA A 87 -2.65 -11.67 -19.83
N PHE A 88 -3.65 -12.32 -19.25
CA PHE A 88 -3.69 -12.73 -17.85
C PHE A 88 -4.78 -13.80 -17.67
N ILE A 89 -4.91 -14.34 -16.46
CA ILE A 89 -5.92 -15.36 -16.16
C ILE A 89 -6.96 -14.85 -15.16
N GLY A 90 -8.17 -15.39 -15.19
CA GLY A 90 -9.22 -15.14 -14.20
C GLY A 90 -9.55 -16.42 -13.45
N MET A 91 -9.72 -16.33 -12.14
CA MET A 91 -10.02 -17.49 -11.28
C MET A 91 -11.12 -17.19 -10.26
N PHE A 92 -12.05 -18.13 -10.09
CA PHE A 92 -12.98 -18.17 -8.97
C PHE A 92 -12.26 -18.62 -7.70
N LEU A 93 -12.12 -17.73 -6.72
CA LEU A 93 -11.48 -18.08 -5.44
C LEU A 93 -12.48 -18.38 -4.32
N TYR A 94 -13.76 -18.08 -4.55
CA TYR A 94 -14.85 -18.34 -3.61
C TYR A 94 -16.20 -18.36 -4.35
N ASN A 95 -17.08 -19.30 -4.02
CA ASN A 95 -18.38 -19.49 -4.68
C ASN A 95 -19.53 -19.68 -3.68
N GLY A 96 -19.65 -18.77 -2.74
CA GLY A 96 -20.77 -18.72 -1.79
C GLY A 96 -20.62 -19.76 -0.68
N PRO A 97 -21.32 -19.58 0.44
CA PRO A 97 -21.00 -20.34 1.63
C PRO A 97 -21.33 -21.83 1.46
N ASN A 98 -20.36 -22.68 1.76
CA ASN A 98 -20.41 -24.16 1.79
C ASN A 98 -20.45 -24.84 0.41
N ALA A 99 -20.28 -24.12 -0.69
CA ALA A 99 -20.16 -24.75 -2.01
C ALA A 99 -18.80 -25.41 -2.18
N ASN A 100 -17.80 -24.82 -1.54
CA ASN A 100 -16.43 -25.26 -1.59
C ASN A 100 -15.84 -25.37 -3.02
N ILE A 101 -16.27 -24.48 -3.92
CA ILE A 101 -15.78 -24.40 -5.30
C ILE A 101 -14.80 -23.24 -5.41
N ARG A 102 -13.59 -23.55 -5.88
CA ARG A 102 -12.56 -22.59 -6.26
C ARG A 102 -11.63 -23.22 -7.30
N GLU A 103 -10.90 -22.35 -7.97
CA GLU A 103 -10.01 -22.67 -9.07
C GLU A 103 -8.55 -22.46 -8.69
N TYR A 104 -7.70 -23.12 -9.47
CA TYR A 104 -6.26 -23.11 -9.31
C TYR A 104 -5.61 -23.09 -10.68
N ALA A 105 -4.46 -22.41 -10.78
CA ALA A 105 -3.59 -22.50 -11.93
C ALA A 105 -2.25 -23.10 -11.49
N GLN A 106 -1.74 -24.06 -12.23
CA GLN A 106 -0.51 -24.79 -11.94
C GLN A 106 0.41 -24.80 -13.16
N VAL A 107 1.71 -24.77 -12.87
CA VAL A 107 2.74 -24.95 -13.89
C VAL A 107 3.95 -25.67 -13.30
N GLN A 108 4.61 -26.47 -14.14
CA GLN A 108 5.91 -27.05 -13.79
C GLN A 108 6.98 -25.96 -13.89
N LEU A 109 7.81 -25.85 -12.85
CA LEU A 109 8.97 -24.97 -12.82
C LEU A 109 10.04 -25.45 -13.80
N LEU A 110 10.83 -24.52 -14.32
CA LEU A 110 11.95 -24.80 -15.23
C LEU A 110 13.02 -25.70 -14.59
N ASN A 111 13.20 -25.57 -13.28
CA ASN A 111 14.09 -26.40 -12.48
C ASN A 111 13.40 -26.74 -11.15
N SER A 112 13.75 -27.89 -10.58
CA SER A 112 13.32 -28.22 -9.22
C SER A 112 13.97 -27.28 -8.21
N LEU A 113 13.25 -26.94 -7.14
CA LEU A 113 13.78 -26.12 -6.06
C LEU A 113 14.83 -26.91 -5.27
N THR A 114 15.87 -26.20 -4.82
CA THR A 114 17.02 -26.76 -4.12
C THR A 114 16.78 -26.75 -2.62
N SER A 115 17.07 -27.85 -1.95
CA SER A 115 16.91 -27.97 -0.49
C SER A 115 17.68 -26.88 0.27
N ASN A 116 17.01 -26.24 1.25
CA ASN A 116 17.52 -25.14 2.06
C ASN A 116 17.90 -23.87 1.27
N GLN A 117 17.53 -23.78 0.00
CA GLN A 117 17.64 -22.55 -0.79
C GLN A 117 16.40 -21.69 -0.57
N CYS A 118 16.60 -20.38 -0.53
CA CYS A 118 15.50 -19.43 -0.47
C CYS A 118 15.12 -18.88 -1.83
N TYR A 119 13.82 -18.72 -2.01
CA TYR A 119 13.20 -18.17 -3.18
C TYR A 119 12.35 -16.98 -2.80
N TYR A 120 12.52 -15.88 -3.54
CA TYR A 120 11.55 -14.79 -3.54
C TYR A 120 10.46 -15.15 -4.56
N VAL A 121 9.23 -15.13 -4.09
CA VAL A 121 8.05 -15.48 -4.85
C VAL A 121 7.17 -14.27 -4.93
N GLU A 122 6.67 -13.94 -6.11
CA GLU A 122 5.65 -12.91 -6.29
C GLU A 122 4.67 -13.25 -7.40
N PHE A 123 3.49 -12.67 -7.32
CA PHE A 123 2.51 -12.63 -8.41
C PHE A 123 1.54 -11.48 -8.14
N PHE A 124 0.84 -11.05 -9.18
CA PHE A 124 -0.04 -9.91 -9.11
C PHE A 124 -1.48 -10.38 -9.20
N THR A 125 -2.35 -9.83 -8.36
CA THR A 125 -3.77 -10.12 -8.40
C THR A 125 -4.61 -8.88 -8.15
N ASN A 126 -5.80 -8.84 -8.71
CA ASN A 126 -6.83 -7.91 -8.27
C ASN A 126 -8.22 -8.51 -8.47
N ARG A 127 -9.20 -7.89 -7.83
CA ARG A 127 -10.57 -8.40 -7.82
C ARG A 127 -11.32 -7.95 -9.07
N ALA A 128 -11.97 -8.90 -9.73
CA ALA A 128 -12.92 -8.59 -10.79
C ALA A 128 -14.20 -7.91 -10.24
N THR A 129 -14.90 -7.14 -11.06
CA THR A 129 -16.07 -6.35 -10.61
C THR A 129 -17.39 -6.79 -11.25
N GLY A 130 -18.48 -6.25 -10.71
CA GLY A 130 -19.80 -6.41 -11.30
C GLY A 130 -20.36 -7.83 -11.18
N SER A 131 -21.28 -8.16 -12.09
CA SER A 131 -21.87 -9.49 -12.15
C SER A 131 -20.86 -10.59 -12.50
N PHE A 132 -19.75 -10.24 -13.16
CA PHE A 132 -18.64 -11.17 -13.46
C PHE A 132 -17.80 -11.45 -12.21
N GLY A 133 -17.40 -10.40 -11.48
CA GLY A 133 -16.57 -10.49 -10.28
C GLY A 133 -17.23 -11.18 -9.08
N GLY A 134 -18.56 -11.11 -9.00
CA GLY A 134 -19.29 -11.50 -7.81
C GLY A 134 -19.19 -10.45 -6.71
N LYS A 135 -19.96 -10.61 -5.62
CA LYS A 135 -20.13 -9.58 -4.59
C LYS A 135 -19.16 -9.68 -3.41
N TYR A 136 -18.26 -10.65 -3.40
CA TYR A 136 -17.32 -10.83 -2.30
C TYR A 136 -15.89 -10.48 -2.71
N ALA A 137 -15.12 -10.01 -1.73
CA ALA A 137 -13.67 -10.03 -1.71
C ALA A 137 -13.21 -11.04 -0.65
N VAL A 138 -12.05 -11.65 -0.82
CA VAL A 138 -11.53 -12.73 0.04
C VAL A 138 -10.08 -12.53 0.44
N ASN A 139 -9.70 -13.12 1.57
CA ASN A 139 -8.30 -13.36 1.92
C ASN A 139 -7.85 -14.75 1.40
N ASN A 140 -6.74 -15.27 1.93
CA ASN A 140 -6.23 -16.62 1.66
C ASN A 140 -5.76 -16.87 0.21
N ILE A 141 -5.45 -15.81 -0.53
CA ILE A 141 -4.87 -15.90 -1.87
C ILE A 141 -3.36 -16.14 -1.73
N GLY A 142 -2.86 -17.20 -2.36
CA GLY A 142 -1.49 -17.64 -2.19
C GLY A 142 -1.00 -18.61 -3.24
N CYS A 143 0.16 -19.20 -2.97
CA CYS A 143 0.72 -20.28 -3.78
C CYS A 143 1.23 -21.45 -2.94
N SER A 144 1.35 -22.61 -3.57
CA SER A 144 1.93 -23.83 -3.00
C SER A 144 2.94 -24.45 -3.95
N PHE A 145 4.04 -24.96 -3.37
CA PHE A 145 5.04 -25.75 -4.06
C PHE A 145 4.87 -27.24 -3.80
N THR A 146 5.05 -28.08 -4.82
CA THR A 146 4.91 -29.54 -4.74
C THR A 146 5.93 -30.23 -5.65
N ASP A 147 6.35 -31.44 -5.31
CA ASP A 147 7.30 -32.27 -6.09
C ASP A 147 6.66 -33.00 -7.26
N THR A 148 5.34 -33.19 -7.23
CA THR A 148 4.54 -33.79 -8.30
C THR A 148 3.36 -32.90 -8.69
N ALA A 149 2.95 -32.96 -9.96
CA ALA A 149 1.75 -32.28 -10.43
C ALA A 149 0.54 -32.65 -9.56
N SER A 150 -0.32 -31.68 -9.29
CA SER A 150 -1.52 -31.93 -8.49
C SER A 150 -2.58 -32.57 -9.37
N ASP A 151 -2.60 -33.90 -9.41
CA ASP A 151 -3.68 -34.66 -10.04
C ASP A 151 -4.88 -34.70 -9.10
N THR A 152 -5.89 -33.88 -9.40
CA THR A 152 -7.18 -33.95 -8.70
C THR A 152 -8.24 -34.57 -9.58
N THR A 153 -8.26 -35.90 -9.56
CA THR A 153 -9.49 -36.71 -9.74
C THR A 153 -10.57 -36.40 -8.65
N ALA A 154 -10.50 -35.24 -8.00
CA ALA A 154 -11.29 -34.84 -6.86
C ALA A 154 -12.71 -34.42 -7.27
N ILE A 155 -13.66 -34.83 -6.44
CA ILE A 155 -15.09 -34.54 -6.53
C ILE A 155 -15.32 -33.03 -6.64
N ILE A 156 -16.17 -32.58 -7.56
CA ILE A 156 -16.64 -31.19 -7.65
C ILE A 156 -17.15 -30.73 -6.27
N GLY A 157 -16.65 -29.60 -5.74
CA GLY A 157 -17.05 -29.06 -4.42
C GLY A 157 -16.10 -29.35 -3.24
N SER A 158 -14.86 -29.76 -3.51
CA SER A 158 -13.75 -29.85 -2.52
C SER A 158 -12.66 -28.79 -2.72
N VAL A 159 -11.92 -28.44 -1.67
CA VAL A 159 -10.68 -27.65 -1.74
C VAL A 159 -9.53 -28.54 -2.24
N LEU A 160 -8.58 -27.98 -2.98
CA LEU A 160 -7.31 -28.67 -3.25
C LEU A 160 -6.49 -28.71 -1.96
N ASN A 161 -6.26 -29.92 -1.41
CA ASN A 161 -5.62 -30.12 -0.12
C ASN A 161 -4.09 -29.96 -0.20
N LEU A 162 -3.65 -28.72 -0.47
CA LEU A 162 -2.24 -28.32 -0.46
C LEU A 162 -2.02 -27.30 0.65
N THR A 163 -0.81 -27.31 1.22
CA THR A 163 -0.42 -26.30 2.21
C THR A 163 0.08 -25.05 1.47
N PRO A 164 -0.53 -23.87 1.64
CA PRO A 164 -0.01 -22.65 1.07
C PRO A 164 1.34 -22.31 1.71
N HIS A 165 2.31 -21.98 0.88
CA HIS A 165 3.67 -21.64 1.30
C HIS A 165 3.89 -20.12 1.33
N VAL A 166 3.24 -19.38 0.45
CA VAL A 166 3.22 -17.91 0.40
C VAL A 166 1.76 -17.46 0.31
N LEU A 167 1.40 -16.47 1.12
CA LEU A 167 0.09 -15.83 1.16
C LEU A 167 0.27 -14.31 1.07
N GLU A 168 -0.83 -13.58 0.85
CA GLU A 168 -0.83 -12.13 1.01
C GLU A 168 -0.32 -11.70 2.39
N PHE A 169 0.42 -10.58 2.46
CA PHE A 169 0.97 -10.09 3.72
C PHE A 169 -0.16 -9.79 4.73
N ASN A 170 0.03 -10.26 5.97
CA ASN A 170 -0.99 -10.30 7.03
C ASN A 170 -2.30 -11.03 6.66
N ASN A 171 -2.30 -11.78 5.56
CA ASN A 171 -3.47 -12.46 5.02
C ASN A 171 -4.69 -11.53 4.87
N SER A 172 -4.44 -10.34 4.34
CA SER A 172 -5.45 -9.29 4.18
C SER A 172 -6.48 -9.67 3.10
N ILE A 173 -7.72 -9.19 3.25
CA ILE A 173 -8.73 -9.30 2.18
C ILE A 173 -8.35 -8.34 1.06
N ILE A 174 -8.21 -8.86 -0.16
CA ILE A 174 -7.83 -8.06 -1.34
C ILE A 174 -9.09 -7.48 -1.98
N THR A 175 -9.27 -6.16 -1.91
CA THR A 175 -10.47 -5.47 -2.40
C THR A 175 -10.25 -4.61 -3.64
N ASP A 176 -9.00 -4.36 -4.03
CA ASP A 176 -8.69 -3.48 -5.16
C ASP A 176 -9.20 -4.10 -6.47
N THR A 177 -9.78 -3.26 -7.32
CA THR A 177 -10.44 -3.64 -8.58
C THR A 177 -9.81 -2.98 -9.80
N ILE A 178 -8.75 -2.19 -9.60
CA ILE A 178 -8.11 -1.37 -10.64
C ILE A 178 -6.61 -1.64 -10.62
N ASN A 179 -5.98 -1.48 -9.46
CA ASN A 179 -4.56 -1.69 -9.28
C ASN A 179 -4.30 -3.17 -9.01
N TRP A 180 -3.27 -3.68 -9.67
CA TRP A 180 -2.68 -4.97 -9.36
C TRP A 180 -2.06 -4.94 -7.97
N VAL A 181 -2.54 -5.80 -7.09
CA VAL A 181 -1.98 -6.03 -5.75
C VAL A 181 -0.92 -7.12 -5.86
N LYS A 182 0.30 -6.79 -5.45
CA LYS A 182 1.39 -7.74 -5.43
C LYS A 182 1.32 -8.62 -4.19
N ILE A 183 1.10 -9.91 -4.38
CA ILE A 183 1.34 -10.92 -3.35
C ILE A 183 2.80 -11.33 -3.46
N SER A 184 3.55 -11.25 -2.36
CA SER A 184 4.95 -11.67 -2.35
C SER A 184 5.36 -12.31 -1.04
N GLY A 185 6.38 -13.16 -1.10
CA GLY A 185 6.91 -13.83 0.08
C GLY A 185 8.26 -14.51 -0.13
N ILE A 186 8.87 -14.89 0.98
CA ILE A 186 10.06 -15.74 1.01
C ILE A 186 9.63 -17.18 1.26
N TYR A 187 10.17 -18.10 0.46
CA TYR A 187 10.03 -19.53 0.67
C TYR A 187 11.40 -20.19 0.79
N THR A 188 11.63 -20.91 1.90
CA THR A 188 12.80 -21.80 2.04
C THR A 188 12.38 -23.19 1.59
N ALA A 189 12.93 -23.65 0.48
CA ALA A 189 12.54 -24.92 -0.12
C ALA A 189 13.02 -26.11 0.72
N VAL A 190 12.18 -27.14 0.81
CA VAL A 190 12.56 -28.45 1.35
C VAL A 190 13.48 -29.16 0.36
N GLY A 191 13.28 -28.92 -0.94
CA GLY A 191 14.03 -29.47 -2.05
C GLY A 191 13.25 -30.56 -2.78
N GLY A 192 13.32 -30.55 -4.11
CA GLY A 192 12.60 -31.51 -4.95
C GLY A 192 11.24 -31.00 -5.43
N GLU A 193 10.77 -29.83 -4.98
CA GLU A 193 9.57 -29.19 -5.48
C GLU A 193 9.75 -28.86 -6.98
N GLN A 194 8.78 -29.21 -7.81
CA GLN A 194 8.82 -29.06 -9.27
C GLN A 194 7.64 -28.27 -9.83
N TYR A 195 6.61 -28.00 -9.03
CA TYR A 195 5.39 -27.33 -9.46
C TYR A 195 5.04 -26.20 -8.52
N ILE A 196 4.56 -25.09 -9.09
CA ILE A 196 3.87 -24.03 -8.37
C ILE A 196 2.38 -24.08 -8.71
N THR A 197 1.53 -23.92 -7.72
CA THR A 197 0.08 -23.77 -7.87
C THR A 197 -0.36 -22.48 -7.19
N ILE A 198 -1.14 -21.64 -7.86
CA ILE A 198 -1.72 -20.40 -7.31
C ILE A 198 -3.24 -20.55 -7.13
N GLY A 199 -3.81 -19.96 -6.08
CA GLY A 199 -5.24 -19.99 -5.79
C GLY A 199 -5.56 -19.78 -4.30
N ASN A 200 -6.71 -20.31 -3.86
CA ASN A 200 -7.13 -20.32 -2.45
C ASN A 200 -7.24 -21.76 -1.93
N PHE A 201 -6.43 -22.11 -0.93
CA PHE A 201 -6.29 -23.48 -0.40
C PHE A 201 -7.11 -23.73 0.87
N PHE A 202 -8.02 -22.82 1.21
CA PHE A 202 -8.87 -22.91 2.38
C PHE A 202 -10.32 -23.15 1.97
N ASP A 203 -11.06 -23.87 2.81
CA ASP A 203 -12.49 -24.05 2.61
C ASP A 203 -13.26 -22.74 2.89
N ASP A 204 -14.57 -22.74 2.59
CA ASP A 204 -15.41 -21.56 2.76
C ASP A 204 -15.55 -21.14 4.23
N ALA A 205 -15.38 -22.08 5.17
CA ALA A 205 -15.47 -21.80 6.60
C ALA A 205 -14.20 -21.12 7.13
N ASN A 206 -13.06 -21.36 6.48
CA ASN A 206 -11.76 -20.80 6.82
C ASN A 206 -11.34 -19.64 5.89
N THR A 207 -12.21 -19.22 4.97
CA THR A 207 -12.01 -18.05 4.10
C THR A 207 -12.83 -16.86 4.61
N ASP A 208 -12.15 -15.78 4.99
CA ASP A 208 -12.81 -14.54 5.36
C ASP A 208 -13.29 -13.79 4.12
N THR A 209 -14.42 -13.11 4.23
CA THR A 209 -15.07 -12.45 3.11
C THR A 209 -15.57 -11.06 3.47
N LEU A 210 -15.40 -10.12 2.54
CA LEU A 210 -16.02 -8.79 2.60
C LEU A 210 -17.05 -8.66 1.49
N ASN A 211 -18.27 -8.23 1.81
CA ASN A 211 -19.30 -7.98 0.80
C ASN A 211 -19.10 -6.58 0.19
N MET A 212 -18.79 -6.53 -1.10
CA MET A 212 -18.44 -5.33 -1.86
C MET A 212 -19.65 -4.58 -2.42
N LEU A 213 -20.86 -5.16 -2.35
CA LEU A 213 -22.13 -4.55 -2.76
C LEU A 213 -22.22 -4.13 -4.25
N ASP A 214 -21.33 -4.63 -5.10
CA ASP A 214 -21.18 -4.28 -6.52
C ASP A 214 -21.51 -5.43 -7.49
N GLY A 215 -21.90 -6.60 -6.97
CA GLY A 215 -22.22 -7.80 -7.75
C GLY A 215 -23.49 -8.51 -7.28
N THR A 216 -24.05 -9.38 -8.12
CA THR A 216 -25.24 -10.21 -7.80
C THR A 216 -24.88 -11.66 -7.51
N TYR A 217 -23.84 -12.18 -8.19
CA TYR A 217 -23.29 -13.50 -7.98
C TYR A 217 -22.62 -13.61 -6.60
N LYS A 218 -22.86 -14.71 -5.89
CA LYS A 218 -22.37 -14.95 -4.52
C LYS A 218 -20.94 -15.50 -4.50
N GLY A 219 -20.05 -15.05 -5.38
CA GLY A 219 -18.65 -15.48 -5.37
C GLY A 219 -17.67 -14.33 -5.38
N ALA A 220 -16.41 -14.68 -5.58
CA ALA A 220 -15.29 -13.76 -5.76
C ALA A 220 -14.37 -14.28 -6.88
N VAL A 221 -14.23 -13.49 -7.93
CA VAL A 221 -13.31 -13.74 -9.06
C VAL A 221 -12.16 -12.77 -8.97
N TYR A 222 -10.96 -13.27 -9.21
CA TYR A 222 -9.72 -12.51 -9.21
C TYR A 222 -8.94 -12.74 -10.49
N PHE A 223 -8.28 -11.71 -10.98
CA PHE A 223 -7.31 -11.83 -12.06
C PHE A 223 -5.91 -12.10 -11.50
N PHE A 224 -5.07 -12.78 -12.28
CA PHE A 224 -3.70 -13.12 -11.92
C PHE A 224 -2.76 -12.91 -13.10
N ASP A 225 -1.59 -12.31 -12.82
CA ASP A 225 -0.55 -12.05 -13.81
C ASP A 225 0.85 -12.08 -13.17
N ASP A 226 1.88 -12.18 -14.01
CA ASP A 226 3.31 -12.07 -13.66
C ASP A 226 3.77 -12.93 -12.48
N VAL A 227 3.65 -14.26 -12.62
CA VAL A 227 4.04 -15.21 -11.58
C VAL A 227 5.54 -15.48 -11.56
N SER A 228 6.21 -15.21 -10.45
CA SER A 228 7.66 -15.26 -10.37
C SER A 228 8.17 -16.08 -9.20
N VAL A 229 9.18 -16.90 -9.46
CA VAL A 229 9.92 -17.67 -8.45
C VAL A 229 11.40 -17.56 -8.76
N ILE A 230 12.14 -16.87 -7.90
CA ILE A 230 13.52 -16.50 -8.17
C ILE A 230 14.41 -16.87 -6.97
N PRO A 231 15.52 -17.59 -7.19
CA PRO A 231 16.52 -17.80 -6.14
C PRO A 231 17.02 -16.46 -5.60
N VAL A 232 16.96 -16.25 -4.28
CA VAL A 232 17.33 -14.96 -3.66
C VAL A 232 18.76 -14.54 -3.96
N ASP A 233 19.69 -15.51 -4.03
CA ASP A 233 21.09 -15.30 -4.36
C ASP A 233 21.36 -14.92 -5.82
N SER A 234 20.38 -15.12 -6.71
CA SER A 234 20.44 -14.69 -8.10
C SER A 234 19.93 -13.27 -8.34
N ILE A 235 19.35 -12.64 -7.31
CA ILE A 235 18.88 -11.24 -7.40
C ILE A 235 20.12 -10.32 -7.35
N PRO A 236 20.36 -9.46 -8.35
CA PRO A 236 21.48 -8.52 -8.34
C PRO A 236 21.43 -7.63 -7.10
N SER A 237 22.55 -7.54 -6.37
CA SER A 237 22.67 -6.88 -5.05
C SER A 237 21.89 -7.54 -3.90
N GLY A 238 21.27 -8.70 -4.16
CA GLY A 238 20.44 -9.44 -3.21
C GLY A 238 19.19 -8.68 -2.78
N MET A 239 18.44 -9.29 -1.86
CA MET A 239 17.41 -8.59 -1.09
C MET A 239 18.03 -8.17 0.25
N SER A 240 18.54 -6.94 0.30
CA SER A 240 19.00 -6.34 1.56
C SER A 240 17.81 -5.86 2.39
N ALA A 241 18.02 -5.75 3.70
CA ALA A 241 17.12 -5.09 4.64
C ALA A 241 16.64 -3.75 4.08
N TYR A 242 15.33 -3.49 4.19
CA TYR A 242 14.72 -2.23 3.78
C TYR A 242 13.73 -1.77 4.84
N ALA A 243 14.07 -0.70 5.55
CA ALA A 243 13.26 -0.15 6.62
C ALA A 243 12.11 0.73 6.11
N GLY A 244 12.13 1.10 4.83
CA GLY A 244 11.26 2.13 4.26
C GLY A 244 12.01 3.44 4.05
N VAL A 245 11.36 4.37 3.35
CA VAL A 245 11.87 5.74 3.24
C VAL A 245 11.58 6.53 4.51
N ASP A 246 12.48 7.45 4.86
CA ASP A 246 12.21 8.45 5.90
C ASP A 246 10.88 9.15 5.62
N THR A 247 10.05 9.27 6.66
CA THR A 247 8.66 9.70 6.51
C THR A 247 8.22 10.63 7.64
N ASN A 248 7.16 11.37 7.38
CA ASN A 248 6.57 12.34 8.30
C ASN A 248 5.17 11.90 8.70
N ILE A 249 4.84 12.05 9.98
CA ILE A 249 3.49 11.82 10.52
C ILE A 249 3.05 13.02 11.36
N THR A 250 1.75 13.18 11.59
CA THR A 250 1.26 14.11 12.63
C THR A 250 1.11 13.38 13.96
N LEU A 251 1.13 14.14 15.07
CA LEU A 251 1.01 13.54 16.40
C LEU A 251 -0.32 12.79 16.55
N GLY A 252 -0.25 11.48 16.80
CA GLY A 252 -1.40 10.59 16.91
C GLY A 252 -1.59 9.67 15.70
N ASP A 253 -0.95 9.96 14.57
CA ASP A 253 -0.99 9.11 13.38
C ASP A 253 -0.05 7.90 13.52
N SER A 254 -0.36 6.84 12.76
CA SER A 254 0.53 5.70 12.58
C SER A 254 1.02 5.60 11.15
N VAL A 255 2.23 5.07 10.97
CA VAL A 255 2.79 4.78 9.65
C VAL A 255 3.34 3.35 9.61
N PHE A 256 3.16 2.67 8.48
CA PHE A 256 3.79 1.38 8.22
C PHE A 256 5.23 1.60 7.76
N ILE A 257 6.18 0.91 8.40
CA ILE A 257 7.58 0.86 8.02
C ILE A 257 7.97 -0.57 7.66
N GLY A 258 8.95 -0.72 6.77
CA GLY A 258 9.37 -2.01 6.23
C GLY A 258 8.74 -2.36 4.89
N GLN A 259 8.62 -3.66 4.64
CA GLN A 259 8.05 -4.21 3.40
C GLN A 259 6.84 -5.08 3.71
N GLN A 260 5.92 -5.20 2.74
CA GLN A 260 4.79 -6.12 2.81
C GLN A 260 5.14 -7.42 2.07
N ILE A 261 6.02 -8.23 2.67
CA ILE A 261 6.51 -9.48 2.09
C ILE A 261 6.27 -10.58 3.12
N SER A 262 5.42 -11.56 2.80
CA SER A 262 5.12 -12.66 3.71
C SER A 262 6.37 -13.51 3.98
N ASN A 263 6.47 -14.07 5.19
CA ASN A 263 7.58 -14.93 5.65
C ASN A 263 8.99 -14.29 5.62
N LEU A 264 9.12 -13.00 5.31
CA LEU A 264 10.41 -12.31 5.39
C LEU A 264 10.72 -12.02 6.87
N ASN A 265 11.73 -12.71 7.38
CA ASN A 265 12.08 -12.72 8.80
C ASN A 265 12.95 -11.51 9.17
N CYS A 266 12.32 -10.48 9.76
CA CYS A 266 13.04 -9.32 10.29
C CYS A 266 12.77 -9.10 11.79
N ASN A 267 13.79 -8.56 12.45
CA ASN A 267 13.73 -8.01 13.81
C ASN A 267 13.75 -6.49 13.74
N TRP A 268 12.86 -5.84 14.48
CA TRP A 268 12.73 -4.40 14.52
C TRP A 268 13.14 -3.87 15.88
N TYR A 269 13.95 -2.83 15.89
CA TYR A 269 14.44 -2.18 17.10
C TYR A 269 14.09 -0.69 17.10
N ASN A 270 13.82 -0.15 18.28
CA ASN A 270 13.69 1.30 18.46
C ASN A 270 15.06 1.98 18.61
N ALA A 271 15.07 3.32 18.65
CA ALA A 271 16.29 4.12 18.83
C ALA A 271 17.09 3.80 20.12
N GLY A 272 16.47 3.17 21.12
CA GLY A 272 17.13 2.73 22.36
C GLY A 272 17.78 1.35 22.26
N GLY A 273 17.67 0.66 21.12
CA GLY A 273 18.18 -0.69 20.91
C GLY A 273 17.27 -1.81 21.44
N SER A 274 16.06 -1.49 21.91
CA SER A 274 15.09 -2.50 22.36
C SER A 274 14.36 -3.11 21.16
N LEU A 275 14.24 -4.44 21.16
CA LEU A 275 13.42 -5.18 20.20
C LEU A 275 11.94 -4.82 20.39
N ILE A 276 11.28 -4.38 19.33
CA ILE A 276 9.85 -3.99 19.32
C ILE A 276 8.98 -4.92 18.49
N ALA A 277 9.55 -5.65 17.53
CA ALA A 277 8.89 -6.72 16.79
C ALA A 277 9.92 -7.71 16.24
N SER A 278 9.49 -8.94 15.98
CA SER A 278 10.34 -10.04 15.48
C SER A 278 9.52 -10.93 14.56
N GLY A 279 10.16 -11.55 13.58
CA GLY A 279 9.51 -12.48 12.65
C GLY A 279 8.56 -11.81 11.65
N THR A 280 8.72 -10.51 11.39
CA THR A 280 7.83 -9.77 10.49
C THR A 280 8.59 -8.78 9.62
N SER A 281 8.18 -8.67 8.35
CA SER A 281 8.82 -7.84 7.33
C SER A 281 8.58 -6.34 7.51
N GLY A 282 7.58 -5.96 8.32
CA GLY A 282 7.21 -4.58 8.57
C GLY A 282 6.19 -4.44 9.68
N ILE A 283 6.07 -3.22 10.20
CA ILE A 283 5.25 -2.89 11.37
C ILE A 283 4.61 -1.51 11.24
N PHE A 284 3.47 -1.32 11.91
CA PHE A 284 2.93 0.02 12.15
C PHE A 284 3.57 0.60 13.41
N VAL A 285 4.06 1.85 13.30
CA VAL A 285 4.60 2.62 14.41
C VAL A 285 3.85 3.92 14.58
N ASN A 286 3.75 4.40 15.83
CA ASN A 286 3.12 5.68 16.19
C ASN A 286 4.01 6.38 17.23
N PRO A 287 5.19 6.91 16.83
CA PRO A 287 6.04 7.64 17.75
C PRO A 287 5.44 9.01 18.10
N THR A 288 5.67 9.47 19.33
CA THR A 288 5.23 10.81 19.79
C THR A 288 6.30 11.88 19.67
N VAL A 289 7.53 11.47 19.34
CA VAL A 289 8.69 12.33 19.08
C VAL A 289 9.46 11.76 17.90
N ASN A 290 10.31 12.55 17.24
CA ASN A 290 11.16 12.06 16.15
C ASN A 290 11.94 10.82 16.61
N THR A 291 11.74 9.71 15.91
CA THR A 291 12.28 8.40 16.28
C THR A 291 12.83 7.73 15.04
N PHE A 292 14.01 7.15 15.13
CA PHE A 292 14.50 6.22 14.12
C PHE A 292 14.32 4.78 14.59
N TYR A 293 14.11 3.90 13.63
CA TYR A 293 13.97 2.46 13.81
C TYR A 293 15.05 1.75 13.01
N VAL A 294 15.49 0.61 13.51
CA VAL A 294 16.45 -0.26 12.84
C VAL A 294 15.74 -1.57 12.50
N VAL A 295 15.89 -2.02 11.26
CA VAL A 295 15.48 -3.36 10.85
C VAL A 295 16.73 -4.22 10.67
N GLU A 296 16.72 -5.41 11.24
CA GLU A 296 17.67 -6.49 11.00
C GLU A 296 16.93 -7.57 10.22
N GLN A 297 17.35 -7.82 8.99
CA GLN A 297 16.77 -8.86 8.14
C GLN A 297 17.71 -10.06 8.12
N ASN A 298 17.18 -11.23 8.51
CA ASN A 298 17.88 -12.50 8.30
C ASN A 298 17.26 -13.22 7.12
N LEU A 299 17.90 -13.08 5.96
CA LEU A 299 17.52 -13.77 4.75
C LEU A 299 18.51 -14.91 4.52
N CYS A 300 18.12 -16.10 4.97
CA CYS A 300 18.79 -17.37 4.60
C CYS A 300 20.24 -17.42 5.10
N GLY A 301 20.44 -16.93 6.33
CA GLY A 301 21.76 -16.84 6.96
C GLY A 301 22.52 -15.56 6.62
N THR A 302 22.05 -14.78 5.64
CA THR A 302 22.61 -13.45 5.34
C THR A 302 21.86 -12.41 6.15
N ILE A 303 22.58 -11.77 7.09
CA ILE A 303 22.02 -10.71 7.92
C ILE A 303 22.39 -9.36 7.33
N THR A 304 21.38 -8.52 7.11
CA THR A 304 21.54 -7.13 6.64
C THR A 304 20.73 -6.20 7.54
N TYR A 305 21.07 -4.91 7.51
CA TYR A 305 20.43 -3.90 8.34
C TYR A 305 20.06 -2.68 7.52
N ASP A 306 19.01 -2.00 7.94
CA ASP A 306 18.62 -0.68 7.42
C ASP A 306 17.92 0.13 8.51
N THR A 307 17.75 1.43 8.26
CA THR A 307 17.13 2.35 9.21
C THR A 307 16.10 3.23 8.54
N VAL A 308 15.06 3.58 9.28
CA VAL A 308 14.05 4.56 8.86
C VAL A 308 13.80 5.55 9.98
N THR A 309 13.72 6.83 9.63
CA THR A 309 13.36 7.91 10.53
C THR A 309 11.91 8.30 10.31
N VAL A 310 11.13 8.28 11.40
CA VAL A 310 9.77 8.82 11.43
C VAL A 310 9.80 10.15 12.18
N THR A 311 9.61 11.23 11.43
CA THR A 311 9.57 12.60 11.97
C THR A 311 8.14 12.94 12.35
N VAL A 312 7.94 13.34 13.61
CA VAL A 312 6.64 13.77 14.12
C VAL A 312 6.54 15.28 13.90
N LEU A 313 5.72 15.67 12.94
CA LEU A 313 5.50 17.08 12.64
C LEU A 313 4.74 17.72 13.80
N PRO A 314 5.22 18.85 14.34
CA PRO A 314 4.50 19.57 15.38
C PRO A 314 3.18 20.07 14.78
N THR A 315 2.06 19.68 15.37
CA THR A 315 0.73 20.23 15.05
C THR A 315 0.47 21.56 15.74
N ASN A 316 1.45 22.06 16.49
CA ASN A 316 1.32 23.31 17.20
C ASN A 316 1.54 24.48 16.25
N ILE A 317 0.50 25.25 15.98
CA ILE A 317 0.67 26.66 15.67
C ILE A 317 1.05 27.28 17.01
N ASN A 318 2.33 27.55 17.23
CA ASN A 318 2.69 28.46 18.32
C ASN A 318 1.87 29.74 18.11
N GLU A 319 0.92 30.05 19.00
CA GLU A 319 0.46 31.42 19.14
C GLU A 319 1.70 32.24 19.53
N LEU A 320 2.35 32.81 18.53
CA LEU A 320 3.19 33.99 18.73
C LEU A 320 2.23 35.05 19.25
N PHE A 321 1.96 35.13 20.56
CA PHE A 321 1.59 36.34 21.31
C PHE A 321 1.23 35.95 22.77
N LYS A 322 2.26 35.77 23.60
CA LYS A 322 2.14 36.03 25.05
C LYS A 322 2.96 37.24 25.49
N GLU A 323 3.14 38.17 24.57
CA GLU A 323 3.37 39.58 24.89
C GLU A 323 2.14 40.28 24.35
N ASN A 324 1.21 40.74 25.20
CA ASN A 324 0.46 41.97 24.95
C ASN A 324 -0.50 42.26 26.11
N ASN A 325 -0.45 43.51 26.57
CA ASN A 325 -1.20 44.09 27.69
C ASN A 325 -2.71 44.20 27.43
N VAL A 326 -3.32 43.32 26.64
CA VAL A 326 -4.73 43.41 26.22
C VAL A 326 -5.43 42.08 26.43
N ARG A 327 -6.52 42.08 27.20
CA ARG A 327 -7.39 40.91 27.41
C ARG A 327 -8.78 41.21 26.90
N ILE A 328 -9.39 40.24 26.24
CA ILE A 328 -10.72 40.36 25.67
C ILE A 328 -11.61 39.26 26.24
N TYR A 329 -12.72 39.63 26.88
CA TYR A 329 -13.61 38.69 27.58
C TYR A 329 -15.05 39.21 27.70
N PRO A 330 -16.07 38.36 27.90
CA PRO A 330 -15.98 36.93 27.74
C PRO A 330 -15.75 36.58 26.26
N ASN A 331 -15.00 35.52 26.01
CA ASN A 331 -14.80 34.96 24.68
C ASN A 331 -14.89 33.43 24.82
N PRO A 332 -16.04 32.81 24.47
CA PRO A 332 -17.17 33.36 23.70
C PRO A 332 -18.04 34.40 24.44
N SER A 333 -18.75 35.26 23.70
CA SER A 333 -19.69 36.27 24.19
C SER A 333 -21.11 36.06 23.64
N THR A 334 -22.14 36.46 24.39
CA THR A 334 -23.54 36.50 23.93
C THR A 334 -23.96 37.91 23.48
N GLY A 335 -23.02 38.85 23.34
CA GLY A 335 -23.28 40.20 22.85
C GLY A 335 -22.22 41.22 23.30
N ASP A 336 -22.10 41.46 24.60
CA ASP A 336 -21.12 42.43 25.12
C ASP A 336 -19.71 41.83 25.21
N VAL A 337 -18.70 42.57 24.76
CA VAL A 337 -17.28 42.20 24.88
C VAL A 337 -16.54 43.29 25.66
N TRP A 338 -15.72 42.88 26.61
CA TRP A 338 -14.86 43.73 27.42
C TRP A 338 -13.42 43.64 26.95
N ILE A 339 -12.81 44.80 26.74
CA ILE A 339 -11.40 45.00 26.46
C ILE A 339 -10.76 45.52 27.75
N ASN A 340 -9.71 44.86 28.21
CA ASN A 340 -8.99 45.24 29.41
C ASN A 340 -7.51 45.42 29.09
N LEU A 341 -6.99 46.62 29.39
CA LEU A 341 -5.58 46.91 29.31
C LEU A 341 -4.88 46.66 30.65
N ASP A 342 -3.76 45.94 30.64
CA ASP A 342 -2.95 45.77 31.85
C ASP A 342 -2.28 47.11 32.26
N ASN A 343 -1.88 47.24 33.53
CA ASN A 343 -1.14 48.39 34.10
C ASN A 343 -1.89 49.74 34.17
N ASN A 344 -3.23 49.75 34.23
CA ASN A 344 -4.04 50.98 34.33
C ASN A 344 -3.81 51.97 33.17
N LEU A 345 -3.40 51.46 32.00
CA LEU A 345 -3.21 52.28 30.81
C LEU A 345 -4.58 52.68 30.23
N THR A 346 -4.65 53.88 29.66
CA THR A 346 -5.79 54.33 28.85
C THR A 346 -5.29 54.92 27.54
N VAL A 347 -5.79 54.45 26.41
CA VAL A 347 -5.37 54.90 25.07
C VAL A 347 -6.54 55.00 24.11
N GLN A 348 -6.59 56.10 23.35
CA GLN A 348 -7.55 56.24 22.27
C GLN A 348 -7.17 55.26 21.15
N SER A 349 -8.07 54.35 20.81
CA SER A 349 -7.84 53.31 19.82
C SER A 349 -9.03 53.15 18.87
N ASN A 350 -8.74 52.79 17.64
CA ASN A 350 -9.73 52.28 16.70
C ASN A 350 -9.89 50.77 16.92
N VAL A 351 -11.09 50.33 17.31
CA VAL A 351 -11.44 48.91 17.52
C VAL A 351 -12.27 48.46 16.34
N ILE A 352 -11.78 47.46 15.60
CA ILE A 352 -12.38 46.94 14.37
C ILE A 352 -12.65 45.45 14.54
N ILE A 353 -13.83 44.98 14.17
CA ILE A 353 -14.15 43.55 14.08
C ILE A 353 -14.42 43.19 12.62
N TYR A 354 -13.80 42.11 12.17
CA TYR A 354 -13.95 41.52 10.85
C TYR A 354 -14.68 40.18 10.94
N ASP A 355 -15.50 39.88 9.94
CA ASP A 355 -15.95 38.50 9.71
C ASP A 355 -14.82 37.61 9.16
N ILE A 356 -15.09 36.31 9.00
CA ILE A 356 -14.13 35.34 8.48
C ILE A 356 -13.67 35.62 7.04
N ALA A 357 -14.40 36.45 6.28
CA ALA A 357 -14.05 36.86 4.93
C ALA A 357 -13.23 38.17 4.91
N GLY A 358 -12.95 38.75 6.09
CA GLY A 358 -12.20 40.00 6.23
C GLY A 358 -13.03 41.26 6.05
N LYS A 359 -14.36 41.17 6.00
CA LYS A 359 -15.25 42.34 5.92
C LYS A 359 -15.41 42.96 7.30
N ILE A 360 -15.27 44.28 7.39
CA ILE A 360 -15.54 45.04 8.62
C ILE A 360 -17.03 44.94 8.96
N VAL A 361 -17.32 44.42 10.15
CA VAL A 361 -18.68 44.27 10.70
C VAL A 361 -18.94 45.15 11.92
N PHE A 362 -17.88 45.65 12.56
CA PHE A 362 -17.96 46.65 13.63
C PHE A 362 -16.70 47.51 13.60
N GLU A 363 -16.85 48.81 13.81
CA GLU A 363 -15.72 49.74 13.92
C GLU A 363 -16.08 50.89 14.87
N GLN A 364 -15.21 51.15 15.85
CA GLN A 364 -15.43 52.22 16.81
C GLN A 364 -14.11 52.83 17.28
N ASN A 365 -14.00 54.16 17.21
CA ASN A 365 -12.88 54.88 17.82
C ASN A 365 -13.23 55.25 19.27
N ILE A 366 -12.58 54.59 20.23
CA ILE A 366 -12.90 54.69 21.65
C ILE A 366 -11.65 54.79 22.53
N LEU A 367 -11.82 55.40 23.70
CA LEU A 367 -10.81 55.36 24.76
C LEU A 367 -10.88 53.99 25.44
N ILE A 368 -9.90 53.13 25.18
CA ILE A 368 -9.79 51.83 25.84
C ILE A 368 -8.95 51.94 27.11
N GLY A 369 -9.31 51.20 28.15
CA GLY A 369 -8.64 51.15 29.44
C GLY A 369 -8.99 49.87 30.19
N ASN A 370 -9.05 49.94 31.52
CA ASN A 370 -9.55 48.83 32.31
C ASN A 370 -11.07 48.69 32.12
N HIS A 371 -11.54 47.49 31.78
CA HIS A 371 -12.97 47.18 31.64
C HIS A 371 -13.72 48.09 30.64
N THR A 372 -13.16 48.31 29.44
CA THR A 372 -13.89 49.02 28.37
C THR A 372 -14.85 48.07 27.67
N LYS A 373 -16.14 48.42 27.63
CA LYS A 373 -17.17 47.61 26.99
C LYS A 373 -17.40 48.04 25.54
N ILE A 374 -17.53 47.08 24.64
CA ILE A 374 -18.13 47.22 23.31
C ILE A 374 -19.34 46.29 23.20
N SER A 375 -20.34 46.71 22.43
CA SER A 375 -21.60 45.98 22.25
C SER A 375 -21.91 45.85 20.75
N PRO A 376 -21.14 45.05 20.00
CA PRO A 376 -21.37 44.87 18.57
C PRO A 376 -22.64 44.02 18.35
N ASP A 377 -23.50 44.44 17.42
CA ASP A 377 -24.70 43.70 17.02
C ASP A 377 -24.31 42.63 15.98
N LEU A 378 -23.87 41.46 16.47
CA LEU A 378 -23.35 40.36 15.66
C LEU A 378 -24.11 39.06 15.94
N HIS A 379 -24.37 38.28 14.89
CA HIS A 379 -24.91 36.93 15.01
C HIS A 379 -23.87 35.95 15.58
N GLY A 380 -24.33 34.77 15.99
CA GLY A 380 -23.44 33.69 16.43
C GLY A 380 -22.40 33.34 15.34
N GLY A 381 -21.12 33.33 15.69
CA GLY A 381 -20.05 33.14 14.73
C GLY A 381 -18.64 33.39 15.28
N THR A 382 -17.63 33.12 14.44
CA THR A 382 -16.23 33.46 14.69
C THR A 382 -15.86 34.76 13.97
N TYR A 383 -15.19 35.66 14.67
CA TYR A 383 -14.76 36.96 14.16
C TYR A 383 -13.32 37.26 14.57
N PHE A 384 -12.70 38.22 13.90
CA PHE A 384 -11.37 38.73 14.23
C PHE A 384 -11.47 40.17 14.72
N ILE A 385 -10.82 40.48 15.84
CA ILE A 385 -10.78 41.84 16.40
C ILE A 385 -9.38 42.43 16.23
N SER A 386 -9.32 43.67 15.75
CA SER A 386 -8.11 44.49 15.65
C SER A 386 -8.28 45.73 16.52
N ILE A 387 -7.28 46.03 17.35
CA ILE A 387 -7.22 47.23 18.18
C ILE A 387 -6.01 48.01 17.71
N GLN A 388 -6.26 49.18 17.14
CA GLN A 388 -5.27 50.06 16.54
C GLN A 388 -5.17 51.35 17.37
N PRO A 389 -4.16 51.47 18.24
CA PRO A 389 -3.94 52.68 19.03
C PRO A 389 -3.66 53.88 18.13
N ASN A 390 -4.24 55.04 18.46
CA ASN A 390 -3.98 56.29 17.73
C ASN A 390 -2.57 56.85 18.03
N ASN A 391 -1.85 56.28 19.00
CA ASN A 391 -0.47 56.62 19.35
C ASN A 391 0.33 55.36 19.70
N ASN A 392 1.66 55.48 19.83
CA ASN A 392 2.53 54.32 20.06
C ASN A 392 2.61 53.88 21.54
N THR A 393 1.59 54.15 22.37
CA THR A 393 1.64 53.80 23.81
C THR A 393 1.48 52.30 24.06
N ILE A 394 0.77 51.59 23.19
CA ILE A 394 0.73 50.13 23.13
C ILE A 394 0.92 49.66 21.68
N LYS A 395 1.38 48.43 21.48
CA LYS A 395 1.41 47.82 20.14
C LYS A 395 -0.02 47.53 19.67
N PRO A 396 -0.31 47.62 18.36
CA PRO A 396 -1.57 47.11 17.82
C PRO A 396 -1.79 45.66 18.23
N PHE A 397 -3.04 45.33 18.55
CA PHE A 397 -3.44 43.98 18.94
C PHE A 397 -4.38 43.39 17.89
N ASN A 398 -4.19 42.13 17.55
CA ASN A 398 -5.13 41.37 16.74
C ASN A 398 -5.45 40.07 17.47
N GLY A 399 -6.72 39.68 17.50
CA GLY A 399 -7.17 38.47 18.18
C GLY A 399 -8.45 37.89 17.57
N LYS A 400 -8.89 36.75 18.11
CA LYS A 400 -10.14 36.09 17.74
C LYS A 400 -11.19 36.34 18.82
N VAL A 401 -12.44 36.62 18.41
CA VAL A 401 -13.61 36.67 19.30
C VAL A 401 -14.74 35.80 18.73
N MET A 402 -15.44 35.10 19.60
CA MET A 402 -16.55 34.22 19.23
C MET A 402 -17.84 34.74 19.86
N PHE A 403 -18.90 34.82 19.06
CA PHE A 403 -20.25 35.16 19.51
C PHE A 403 -21.13 33.92 19.46
N ILE A 404 -21.99 33.76 20.46
CA ILE A 404 -22.97 32.65 20.57
C ILE A 404 -24.34 33.25 20.90
N GLU A 405 -25.41 32.62 20.40
CA GLU A 405 -26.80 33.06 20.63
C GLU A 405 -27.33 32.68 22.02
#